data_AF-U2JWK9-F1
#
_entry.id   AF-U2JWK9-F1
#
_cell.length_a   1.000
_cell.length_b   1.000
_cell.length_c   1.000
_cell.angle_alpha   90.00
_cell.angle_beta   90.00
_cell.angle_gamma   90.00
#
_symmetry.space_group_name_H-M   'P 1'
#
loop_
_entity.id
_entity.type
_entity.pdbx_description
1 polymer ?
#
loop_
_entity_poly.entity_id
_entity_poly.type
_entity_poly.pdbx_seq_one_letter_code
_entity_poly.pdbx_strand_id
1 'polypeptide(L)'
;MMTKEELENNFKNFQRYYLRKKLEKEYFENELKNLKNTYEESEINQLRMEKILELFHSISTFSREQSKIQIENIVTSCLKMIFEEDIDFKIELTEQRGRMNADFLVSDWIYDKKYYYKPELSRGGGVVDIISIALRIAFLLKYAHEKKGPIILDEPAKHLSEEYIFNLSEFLKQISKEFNRQIILVTHNQHLSSIGNYTYRIEKHNGKSIVANFNQLDSTLD
;
A
#
# COMPACT_ATOMS: atom_id res chain seq x y z
N MET A 1 88.67 14.56 30.91
CA MET A 1 88.02 15.83 30.49
C MET A 1 87.50 15.61 29.09
N MET A 2 86.21 15.81 28.85
CA MET A 2 85.66 15.74 27.49
C MET A 2 86.32 16.81 26.62
N THR A 3 86.70 16.44 25.40
CA THR A 3 87.27 17.38 24.45
C THR A 3 86.19 18.33 23.92
N LYS A 4 86.59 19.53 23.50
CA LYS A 4 85.65 20.53 22.92
C LYS A 4 84.85 19.95 21.75
N GLU A 5 85.50 19.11 20.95
CA GLU A 5 84.92 18.45 19.78
C GLU A 5 83.85 17.40 20.16
N GLU A 6 84.08 16.62 21.22
CA GLU A 6 83.06 15.70 21.78
C GLU A 6 81.84 16.44 22.33
N LEU A 7 82.06 17.61 22.93
CA LEU A 7 81.00 18.47 23.48
C LEU A 7 80.13 19.06 22.37
N GLU A 8 80.74 19.51 21.27
CA GLU A 8 80.04 19.99 20.08
C GLU A 8 79.24 18.87 19.38
N ASN A 9 79.79 17.67 19.30
CA ASN A 9 79.10 16.52 18.71
C ASN A 9 77.90 16.07 19.56
N ASN A 10 78.06 16.02 20.89
CA ASN A 10 76.96 15.70 21.80
C ASN A 10 75.85 16.75 21.74
N PHE A 11 76.21 18.04 21.65
CA PHE A 11 75.23 19.11 21.49
C PHE A 11 74.44 18.98 20.18
N LYS A 12 75.11 18.70 19.04
CA LYS A 12 74.44 18.43 17.76
C LYS A 12 73.52 17.22 17.80
N ASN A 13 73.91 16.16 18.49
CA ASN A 13 73.09 14.96 18.65
C ASN A 13 71.87 15.23 19.52
N PHE A 14 72.04 15.99 20.60
CA PHE A 14 70.93 16.43 21.45
C PHE A 14 69.96 17.35 20.70
N GLN A 15 70.45 18.30 19.89
CA GLN A 15 69.62 19.14 19.04
C GLN A 15 68.79 18.33 18.03
N ARG A 16 69.41 17.33 17.37
CA ARG A 16 68.70 16.43 16.46
C ARG A 16 67.63 15.60 17.17
N TYR A 17 67.95 15.09 18.36
CA TYR A 17 66.99 14.36 19.19
C TYR A 17 65.82 15.24 19.63
N TYR A 18 66.08 16.45 20.11
CA TYR A 18 65.06 17.43 20.50
C TYR A 18 64.15 17.78 19.32
N LEU A 19 64.74 18.08 18.16
CA LEU A 19 63.98 18.42 16.95
C LEU A 19 63.07 17.25 16.53
N ARG A 20 63.58 16.01 16.54
CA ARG A 20 62.78 14.81 16.24
C ARG A 20 61.61 14.67 17.21
N LYS A 21 61.86 14.81 18.52
CA LYS A 21 60.81 14.71 19.55
C LYS A 21 59.78 15.84 19.45
N LYS A 22 60.20 17.04 19.07
CA LYS A 22 59.30 18.17 18.81
C LYS A 22 58.37 17.88 17.62
N LEU A 23 58.92 17.37 16.52
CA LEU A 23 58.13 16.98 15.34
C LEU A 23 57.17 15.82 15.63
N GLU A 24 57.61 14.80 16.36
CA GLU A 24 56.73 13.71 16.83
C GLU A 24 55.56 14.27 17.66
N LYS A 25 55.83 15.21 18.57
CA LYS A 25 54.79 15.88 19.36
C LYS A 25 53.81 16.63 18.47
N GLU A 26 54.29 17.48 17.54
CA GLU A 26 53.43 18.24 16.63
C GLU A 26 52.58 17.32 15.74
N TYR A 27 53.14 16.18 15.30
CA TYR A 27 52.40 15.16 14.56
C TYR A 27 51.25 14.58 15.38
N PHE A 28 51.52 14.11 16.60
CA PHE A 28 50.48 13.53 17.46
C PHE A 28 49.44 14.57 17.91
N GLU A 29 49.83 15.83 18.11
CA GLU A 29 48.87 16.92 18.42
C GLU A 29 47.90 17.15 17.25
N ASN A 30 48.39 17.14 16.01
CA ASN A 30 47.53 17.26 14.83
C ASN A 30 46.65 16.02 14.62
N GLU A 31 47.20 14.82 14.82
CA GLU A 31 46.44 13.57 14.72
C GLU A 31 45.30 13.52 15.76
N LEU A 32 45.59 13.90 17.00
CA LEU A 32 44.60 13.95 18.08
C LEU A 32 43.52 14.98 17.80
N LYS A 33 43.88 16.13 17.22
CA LYS A 33 42.92 17.14 16.77
C LYS A 33 42.01 16.61 15.65
N ASN A 34 42.58 15.95 14.64
CA ASN A 34 41.80 15.38 13.55
C ASN A 34 40.85 14.29 14.06
N LEU A 35 41.34 13.40 14.92
CA LEU A 35 40.55 12.32 15.48
C LEU A 35 39.38 12.86 16.32
N LYS A 36 39.58 13.93 17.09
CA LYS A 36 38.51 14.62 17.82
C LYS A 36 37.45 15.18 16.87
N ASN A 37 37.86 15.87 15.81
CA ASN A 37 36.92 16.40 14.82
C ASN A 37 36.10 15.27 14.16
N THR A 38 36.75 14.18 13.76
CA THR A 38 36.05 13.03 13.16
C THR A 38 35.11 12.35 14.14
N TYR A 39 35.48 12.27 15.42
CA TYR A 39 34.62 11.74 16.48
C TYR A 39 33.36 12.62 16.65
N GLU A 40 33.53 13.93 16.77
CA GLU A 40 32.42 14.89 16.88
C GLU A 40 31.49 14.83 15.66
N GLU A 41 32.05 14.76 14.44
CA GLU A 41 31.27 14.58 13.21
C GLU A 41 30.49 13.26 13.21
N SER A 42 31.10 12.18 13.70
CA SER A 42 30.46 10.86 13.79
C SER A 42 29.31 10.85 14.80
N GLU A 43 29.48 11.48 15.97
CA GLU A 43 28.38 11.65 16.94
C GLU A 43 27.21 12.46 16.35
N ILE A 44 27.49 13.56 15.65
CA ILE A 44 26.45 14.36 15.00
C ILE A 44 25.71 13.52 13.93
N ASN A 45 26.44 12.73 13.14
CA ASN A 45 25.84 11.87 12.14
C ASN A 45 25.00 10.75 12.77
N GLN A 46 25.45 10.15 13.88
CA GLN A 46 24.67 9.16 14.61
C GLN A 46 23.34 9.74 15.08
N LEU A 47 23.37 10.89 15.76
CA LEU A 47 22.15 11.57 16.21
C LEU A 47 21.20 11.93 15.05
N ARG A 48 21.77 12.29 13.89
CA ARG A 48 20.97 12.55 12.69
C ARG A 48 20.30 11.27 12.18
N MET A 49 21.01 10.15 12.14
CA MET A 49 20.46 8.86 11.69
C MET A 49 19.37 8.35 12.62
N GLU A 50 19.52 8.51 13.93
CA GLU A 50 18.49 8.16 14.92
C GLU A 50 17.19 8.94 14.66
N LYS A 51 17.28 10.25 14.44
CA LYS A 51 16.12 11.08 14.09
C LYS A 51 15.49 10.70 12.75
N ILE A 52 16.29 10.35 11.74
CA ILE A 52 15.77 9.87 10.45
C ILE A 52 15.01 8.55 10.63
N LEU A 53 15.53 7.64 11.46
CA LEU A 53 14.88 6.37 11.74
C LEU A 53 13.53 6.58 12.43
N GLU A 54 13.48 7.44 13.46
CA GLU A 54 12.23 7.83 14.13
C GLU A 54 11.21 8.43 13.16
N LEU A 55 11.67 9.30 12.25
CA LEU A 55 10.84 9.89 11.21
C LEU A 55 10.28 8.81 10.27
N PHE A 56 11.11 7.87 9.79
CA PHE A 56 10.66 6.79 8.92
C PHE A 56 9.67 5.85 9.60
N HIS A 57 9.86 5.53 10.88
CA HIS A 57 8.88 4.77 11.64
C HIS A 57 7.54 5.52 11.72
N SER A 58 7.57 6.82 12.01
CA SER A 58 6.38 7.66 12.11
C SER A 58 5.64 7.76 10.77
N ILE A 59 6.37 7.99 9.68
CA ILE A 59 5.82 8.03 8.32
C ILE A 59 5.22 6.68 7.93
N SER A 60 5.90 5.56 8.26
CA SER A 60 5.40 4.22 7.95
C SER A 60 4.08 3.95 8.67
N THR A 61 3.97 4.28 9.96
CA THR A 61 2.74 4.12 10.74
C THR A 61 1.62 4.99 10.18
N PHE A 62 1.90 6.27 9.92
CA PHE A 62 0.94 7.20 9.33
C PHE A 62 0.45 6.72 7.96
N SER A 63 1.36 6.29 7.09
CA SER A 63 1.02 5.80 5.74
C SER A 63 0.12 4.56 5.79
N ARG A 64 0.31 3.66 6.76
CA ARG A 64 -0.56 2.49 6.95
C ARG A 64 -1.97 2.91 7.38
N GLU A 65 -2.08 3.80 8.35
CA GLU A 65 -3.38 4.33 8.80
C GLU A 65 -4.11 5.06 7.68
N GLN A 66 -3.42 5.90 6.91
CA GLN A 66 -4.01 6.58 5.76
C GLN A 66 -4.50 5.60 4.68
N SER A 67 -3.70 4.56 4.39
CA SER A 67 -4.09 3.53 3.42
C SER A 67 -5.32 2.75 3.89
N LYS A 68 -5.34 2.41 5.19
CA LYS A 68 -6.48 1.75 5.84
C LYS A 68 -7.75 2.59 5.71
N ILE A 69 -7.74 3.84 6.15
CA ILE A 69 -8.92 4.74 6.11
C ILE A 69 -9.45 4.86 4.68
N GLN A 70 -8.57 4.98 3.69
CA GLN A 70 -8.99 5.09 2.30
C GLN A 70 -9.65 3.82 1.78
N ILE A 71 -9.12 2.64 2.10
CA ILE A 71 -9.75 1.36 1.74
C ILE A 71 -11.10 1.22 2.46
N GLU A 72 -11.15 1.54 3.75
CA GLU A 72 -12.38 1.53 4.54
C GLU A 72 -13.47 2.39 3.92
N ASN A 73 -13.14 3.59 3.50
CA ASN A 73 -14.07 4.51 2.85
C ASN A 73 -14.61 3.94 1.52
N ILE A 74 -13.74 3.40 0.66
CA ILE A 74 -14.16 2.84 -0.63
C ILE A 74 -15.13 1.67 -0.43
N VAL A 75 -14.77 0.73 0.47
CA VAL A 75 -15.62 -0.45 0.72
C VAL A 75 -16.91 -0.04 1.40
N THR A 76 -16.86 0.89 2.36
CA THR A 76 -18.05 1.46 3.01
C THR A 76 -18.99 2.11 2.00
N SER A 77 -18.47 2.98 1.12
CA SER A 77 -19.28 3.62 0.07
C SER A 77 -19.91 2.60 -0.87
N CYS A 78 -19.17 1.55 -1.24
CA CYS A 78 -19.68 0.46 -2.07
C CYS A 78 -20.84 -0.28 -1.37
N LEU A 79 -20.66 -0.66 -0.11
CA LEU A 79 -21.69 -1.34 0.68
C LEU A 79 -22.96 -0.49 0.83
N LYS A 80 -22.80 0.79 1.20
CA LYS A 80 -23.93 1.72 1.36
C LYS A 80 -24.69 1.93 0.07
N MET A 81 -23.99 2.00 -1.06
CA MET A 81 -24.64 2.21 -2.35
C MET A 81 -25.35 0.97 -2.89
N ILE A 82 -24.79 -0.22 -2.65
CA ILE A 82 -25.37 -1.46 -3.14
C ILE A 82 -26.56 -1.89 -2.29
N PHE A 83 -26.39 -1.91 -0.96
CA PHE A 83 -27.42 -2.39 -0.03
C PHE A 83 -28.41 -1.31 0.41
N GLU A 84 -28.12 -0.03 0.13
CA GLU A 84 -28.93 1.12 0.59
C GLU A 84 -29.10 1.17 2.12
N GLU A 85 -28.18 0.54 2.84
CA GLU A 85 -28.13 0.46 4.31
C GLU A 85 -26.91 1.20 4.86
N ASP A 86 -26.98 1.67 6.11
CA ASP A 86 -25.84 2.31 6.79
C ASP A 86 -24.81 1.29 7.31
N ILE A 87 -24.18 0.56 6.40
CA ILE A 87 -23.14 -0.43 6.68
C ILE A 87 -21.76 0.22 6.57
N ASP A 88 -20.99 0.18 7.65
CA ASP A 88 -19.58 0.57 7.69
C ASP A 88 -18.68 -0.66 7.58
N PHE A 89 -17.58 -0.51 6.86
CA PHE A 89 -16.50 -1.48 6.80
C PHE A 89 -15.28 -0.97 7.55
N LYS A 90 -14.68 -1.83 8.38
CA LYS A 90 -13.47 -1.54 9.16
C LYS A 90 -12.42 -2.63 9.00
N ILE A 91 -11.17 -2.21 9.05
CA ILE A 91 -9.99 -3.07 9.06
C ILE A 91 -9.31 -2.94 10.42
N GLU A 92 -9.30 -4.02 11.19
CA GLU A 92 -8.53 -4.09 12.43
C GLU A 92 -7.15 -4.68 12.14
N LEU A 93 -6.10 -3.87 12.31
CA LEU A 93 -4.73 -4.29 12.13
C LEU A 93 -4.18 -4.77 13.48
N THR A 94 -3.77 -6.03 13.57
CA THR A 94 -3.16 -6.59 14.77
C THR A 94 -1.78 -7.15 14.45
N GLU A 95 -0.84 -6.98 15.37
CA GLU A 95 0.49 -7.58 15.24
C GLU A 95 0.56 -8.87 16.07
N GLN A 96 0.75 -10.00 15.41
CA GLN A 96 0.96 -11.29 16.07
C GLN A 96 2.24 -11.93 15.57
N ARG A 97 3.16 -12.24 16.48
CA ARG A 97 4.43 -12.94 16.20
C ARG A 97 5.27 -12.23 15.10
N GLY A 98 5.29 -10.90 15.11
CA GLY A 98 6.02 -10.09 14.12
C GLY A 98 5.39 -10.10 12.73
N ARG A 99 4.15 -10.58 12.57
CA ARG A 99 3.36 -10.47 11.35
C ARG A 99 2.16 -9.58 11.60
N MET A 100 1.91 -8.68 10.66
CA MET A 100 0.72 -7.83 10.67
C MET A 100 -0.44 -8.61 10.06
N ASN A 101 -1.48 -8.81 10.85
CA ASN A 101 -2.75 -9.39 10.44
C ASN A 101 -3.78 -8.28 10.25
N ALA A 102 -4.69 -8.49 9.31
CA ALA A 102 -5.81 -7.60 9.05
C ALA A 102 -7.10 -8.40 9.18
N ASP A 103 -7.94 -8.02 10.14
CA ASP A 103 -9.30 -8.53 10.28
C ASP A 103 -10.27 -7.55 9.62
N PHE A 104 -11.17 -8.08 8.80
CA PHE A 104 -12.19 -7.32 8.12
C PHE A 104 -13.51 -7.42 8.87
N LEU A 105 -14.08 -6.27 9.21
CA LEU A 105 -15.27 -6.16 10.02
C LEU A 105 -16.32 -5.33 9.29
N VAL A 106 -17.58 -5.73 9.41
CA VAL A 106 -18.74 -4.95 8.98
C VAL A 106 -19.59 -4.59 10.16
N SER A 107 -20.21 -3.42 10.06
CA SER A 107 -21.12 -2.96 11.10
C SER A 107 -22.49 -3.59 10.98
N ASP A 108 -23.15 -3.77 12.12
CA ASP A 108 -24.56 -4.09 12.23
C ASP A 108 -25.23 -3.22 13.30
N TRP A 109 -26.51 -2.92 13.12
CA TRP A 109 -27.30 -2.14 14.07
C TRP A 109 -28.13 -3.07 14.95
N ILE A 110 -27.86 -3.06 16.25
CA ILE A 110 -28.59 -3.83 17.26
C ILE A 110 -29.03 -2.86 18.36
N TYR A 111 -30.34 -2.68 18.55
CA TYR A 111 -30.94 -1.78 19.54
C TYR A 111 -30.30 -0.37 19.53
N ASP A 112 -30.27 0.28 18.36
CA ASP A 112 -29.71 1.62 18.15
C ASP A 112 -28.21 1.76 18.48
N LYS A 113 -27.47 0.64 18.52
CA LYS A 113 -26.02 0.63 18.66
C LYS A 113 -25.38 -0.12 17.50
N LYS A 114 -24.26 0.44 17.03
CA LYS A 114 -23.46 -0.11 15.93
C LYS A 114 -22.41 -1.07 16.48
N TYR A 115 -22.50 -2.34 16.12
CA TYR A 115 -21.56 -3.40 16.49
C TYR A 115 -20.79 -3.87 15.26
N TYR A 116 -19.59 -4.43 15.45
CA TYR A 116 -18.73 -4.86 14.35
C TYR A 116 -18.47 -6.37 14.43
N TYR A 117 -18.65 -7.05 13.31
CA TYR A 117 -18.52 -8.49 13.20
C TYR A 117 -17.79 -8.88 11.92
N LYS A 118 -17.21 -10.08 11.91
CA LYS A 118 -16.69 -10.65 10.66
C LYS A 118 -17.84 -10.89 9.68
N PRO A 119 -17.73 -10.49 8.41
CA PRO A 119 -18.83 -10.53 7.46
C PRO A 119 -19.36 -11.95 7.23
N GLU A 120 -18.51 -12.98 7.33
CA GLU A 120 -18.90 -14.37 7.19
C GLU A 120 -19.84 -14.85 8.31
N LEU A 121 -19.83 -14.16 9.46
CA LEU A 121 -20.63 -14.52 10.63
C LEU A 121 -21.93 -13.72 10.74
N SER A 122 -21.99 -12.51 10.19
CA SER A 122 -23.10 -11.56 10.45
C SER A 122 -24.02 -11.31 9.26
N ARG A 123 -23.52 -11.30 8.02
CA ARG A 123 -24.27 -10.72 6.88
C ARG A 123 -24.36 -11.62 5.64
N GLY A 124 -23.89 -12.86 5.73
CA GLY A 124 -24.08 -13.89 4.69
C GLY A 124 -23.21 -13.70 3.43
N GLY A 125 -23.42 -14.57 2.43
CA GLY A 125 -22.55 -14.66 1.24
C GLY A 125 -22.58 -13.43 0.32
N GLY A 126 -23.74 -12.77 0.18
CA GLY A 126 -23.86 -11.59 -0.70
C GLY A 126 -23.00 -10.42 -0.24
N VAL A 127 -22.99 -10.11 1.07
CA VAL A 127 -22.13 -9.05 1.61
C VAL A 127 -20.64 -9.40 1.49
N VAL A 128 -20.28 -10.66 1.72
CA VAL A 128 -18.90 -11.14 1.53
C VAL A 128 -18.43 -10.96 0.07
N ASP A 129 -19.28 -11.29 -0.91
CA ASP A 129 -18.97 -11.10 -2.34
C ASP A 129 -18.73 -9.62 -2.68
N ILE A 130 -19.60 -8.72 -2.19
CA ILE A 130 -19.44 -7.28 -2.42
C ILE A 130 -18.17 -6.74 -1.78
N ILE A 131 -17.85 -7.14 -0.55
CA ILE A 131 -16.61 -6.76 0.12
C ILE A 131 -15.40 -7.22 -0.70
N SER A 132 -15.43 -8.44 -1.22
CA SER A 132 -14.35 -9.01 -2.04
C SER A 132 -14.12 -8.19 -3.32
N ILE A 133 -15.20 -7.83 -4.03
CA ILE A 133 -15.15 -6.97 -5.22
C ILE A 133 -14.62 -5.58 -4.87
N ALA A 134 -15.18 -4.96 -3.83
CA ALA A 134 -14.81 -3.62 -3.40
C ALA A 134 -13.35 -3.53 -2.95
N LEU A 135 -12.86 -4.50 -2.18
CA LEU A 135 -11.46 -4.59 -1.78
C LEU A 135 -10.55 -4.73 -3.01
N ARG A 136 -10.89 -5.61 -3.95
CA ARG A 136 -10.10 -5.79 -5.17
C ARG A 136 -10.00 -4.50 -5.96
N ILE A 137 -11.11 -3.78 -6.11
CA ILE A 137 -11.15 -2.46 -6.76
C ILE A 137 -10.31 -1.45 -5.97
N ALA A 138 -10.50 -1.36 -4.64
CA ALA A 138 -9.75 -0.44 -3.79
C ALA A 138 -8.23 -0.63 -3.92
N PHE A 139 -7.75 -1.87 -3.88
CA PHE A 139 -6.32 -2.18 -4.08
C PHE A 139 -5.83 -1.84 -5.48
N LEU A 140 -6.64 -2.11 -6.51
CA LEU A 140 -6.28 -1.80 -7.91
C LEU A 140 -6.23 -0.30 -8.20
N LEU A 141 -7.04 0.50 -7.51
CA LEU A 141 -7.06 1.96 -7.64
C LEU A 141 -5.96 2.64 -6.83
N LYS A 142 -5.56 2.04 -5.69
CA LYS A 142 -4.56 2.62 -4.77
C LYS A 142 -3.13 2.17 -5.01
N TYR A 143 -2.89 1.24 -5.93
CA TYR A 143 -1.54 0.80 -6.23
C TYR A 143 -0.70 1.97 -6.78
N ALA A 144 0.44 2.25 -6.13
CA ALA A 144 1.28 3.43 -6.37
C ALA A 144 1.77 3.57 -7.83
N HIS A 145 1.83 2.46 -8.56
CA HIS A 145 2.01 2.46 -10.00
C HIS A 145 0.65 2.21 -10.65
N GLU A 146 0.12 3.21 -11.34
CA GLU A 146 -1.16 3.08 -12.02
C GLU A 146 -1.13 1.86 -12.96
N LYS A 147 -1.79 0.77 -12.55
CA LYS A 147 -1.94 -0.40 -13.40
C LYS A 147 -2.96 -0.03 -14.48
N LYS A 148 -2.45 0.29 -15.68
CA LYS A 148 -3.23 0.74 -16.85
C LYS A 148 -4.08 -0.36 -17.52
N GLY A 149 -4.26 -1.51 -16.85
CA GLY A 149 -4.99 -2.65 -17.39
C GLY A 149 -6.47 -2.67 -16.99
N PRO A 150 -7.29 -3.50 -17.67
CA PRO A 150 -8.68 -3.68 -17.31
C PRO A 150 -8.84 -4.37 -15.95
N ILE A 151 -9.98 -4.16 -15.32
CA ILE A 151 -10.47 -5.01 -14.23
C ILE A 151 -11.25 -6.16 -14.88
N ILE A 152 -10.81 -7.40 -14.66
CA ILE A 152 -11.52 -8.59 -15.15
C ILE A 152 -12.28 -9.20 -13.97
N LEU A 153 -13.59 -9.36 -14.14
CA LEU A 153 -14.48 -9.97 -13.17
C LEU A 153 -15.15 -11.18 -13.80
N ASP A 154 -14.91 -12.36 -13.24
CA ASP A 154 -15.49 -13.62 -13.69
C ASP A 154 -16.55 -14.08 -12.69
N GLU A 155 -17.82 -14.05 -13.12
CA GLU A 155 -19.03 -14.31 -12.32
C GLU A 155 -19.02 -13.62 -10.94
N PRO A 156 -18.86 -12.27 -10.88
CA PRO A 156 -18.92 -11.57 -9.60
C PRO A 156 -20.32 -11.62 -9.01
N ALA A 157 -20.40 -11.48 -7.68
CA ALA A 157 -21.65 -11.33 -6.94
C ALA A 157 -22.64 -12.50 -7.12
N LYS A 158 -22.11 -13.72 -7.25
CA LYS A 158 -22.89 -14.96 -7.37
C LYS A 158 -23.88 -15.18 -6.24
N HIS A 159 -23.56 -14.68 -5.04
CA HIS A 159 -24.41 -14.81 -3.85
C HIS A 159 -25.28 -13.58 -3.60
N LEU A 160 -25.29 -12.60 -4.51
CA LEU A 160 -26.09 -11.38 -4.38
C LEU A 160 -27.50 -11.60 -4.92
N SER A 161 -28.52 -11.17 -4.16
CA SER A 161 -29.91 -11.18 -4.61
C SER A 161 -30.11 -10.29 -5.83
N GLU A 162 -31.02 -10.69 -6.73
CA GLU A 162 -31.33 -9.97 -7.98
C GLU A 162 -31.69 -8.49 -7.75
N GLU A 163 -32.33 -8.15 -6.62
CA GLU A 163 -32.68 -6.77 -6.27
C GLU A 163 -31.47 -5.83 -6.17
N TYR A 164 -30.31 -6.35 -5.74
CA TYR A 164 -29.08 -5.55 -5.58
C TYR A 164 -28.17 -5.60 -6.81
N ILE A 165 -28.48 -6.45 -7.80
CA ILE A 165 -27.68 -6.58 -9.02
C ILE A 165 -27.67 -5.26 -9.80
N PHE A 166 -28.80 -4.57 -9.85
CA PHE A 166 -28.89 -3.25 -10.48
C PHE A 166 -27.95 -2.24 -9.80
N ASN A 167 -27.95 -2.16 -8.48
CA ASN A 167 -27.09 -1.23 -7.73
C ASN A 167 -25.60 -1.55 -7.91
N LEU A 168 -25.23 -2.84 -7.92
CA LEU A 168 -23.87 -3.26 -8.25
C LEU A 168 -23.47 -2.85 -9.68
N SER A 169 -24.39 -2.95 -10.63
CA SER A 169 -24.14 -2.61 -12.03
C SER A 169 -23.84 -1.11 -12.20
N GLU A 170 -24.62 -0.24 -11.55
CA GLU A 170 -24.40 1.21 -11.56
C GLU A 170 -23.09 1.57 -10.84
N PHE A 171 -22.76 0.87 -9.75
CA PHE A 171 -21.46 1.03 -9.08
C PHE A 171 -20.29 0.75 -10.01
N LEU A 172 -20.28 -0.41 -10.70
CA LEU A 172 -19.20 -0.77 -11.61
C LEU A 172 -19.05 0.25 -12.74
N LYS A 173 -20.18 0.76 -13.26
CA LYS A 173 -20.19 1.80 -14.30
C LYS A 173 -19.62 3.13 -13.80
N GLN A 174 -19.97 3.54 -12.57
CA GLN A 174 -19.41 4.73 -11.95
C GLN A 174 -17.90 4.59 -11.75
N ILE A 175 -17.42 3.47 -11.20
CA ILE A 175 -15.99 3.19 -11.03
C ILE A 175 -15.25 3.24 -12.37
N SER A 176 -15.82 2.61 -13.42
CA SER A 176 -15.21 2.63 -14.75
C SER A 176 -15.04 4.06 -15.28
N LYS A 177 -16.04 4.92 -15.08
CA LYS A 177 -16.04 6.32 -15.53
C LYS A 177 -15.11 7.21 -14.71
N GLU A 178 -15.18 7.14 -13.38
CA GLU A 178 -14.41 8.00 -12.47
C GLU A 178 -12.91 7.72 -12.57
N PHE A 179 -12.53 6.44 -12.67
CA PHE A 179 -11.13 6.02 -12.71
C PHE A 179 -10.64 5.75 -14.13
N ASN A 180 -11.43 6.08 -15.15
CA ASN A 180 -11.15 5.87 -16.56
C ASN A 180 -10.56 4.48 -16.83
N ARG A 181 -11.22 3.44 -16.30
CA ARG A 181 -10.72 2.07 -16.31
C ARG A 181 -11.71 1.13 -16.99
N GLN A 182 -11.22 0.33 -17.92
CA GLN A 182 -12.01 -0.70 -18.58
C GLN A 182 -12.37 -1.80 -17.58
N ILE A 183 -13.63 -2.25 -17.59
CA ILE A 183 -14.09 -3.44 -16.87
C ILE A 183 -14.52 -4.47 -17.90
N ILE A 184 -14.00 -5.69 -17.77
CA ILE A 184 -14.40 -6.86 -18.55
C ILE A 184 -15.14 -7.79 -17.59
N LEU A 185 -16.43 -7.99 -17.86
CA LEU A 185 -17.32 -8.75 -17.00
C LEU A 185 -17.78 -10.01 -17.73
N VAL A 186 -17.53 -11.17 -17.14
CA VAL A 186 -18.06 -12.46 -17.60
C VAL A 186 -19.17 -12.85 -16.63
N THR A 187 -20.40 -12.97 -17.13
CA THR A 187 -21.52 -13.40 -16.29
C THR A 187 -22.67 -13.99 -17.11
N HIS A 188 -23.43 -14.88 -16.48
CA HIS A 188 -24.72 -15.36 -16.98
C HIS A 188 -25.91 -14.52 -16.50
N ASN A 189 -25.72 -13.56 -15.58
CA ASN A 189 -26.79 -12.67 -15.13
C ASN A 189 -27.11 -11.63 -16.23
N GLN A 190 -28.35 -11.65 -16.70
CA GLN A 190 -28.78 -10.79 -17.81
C GLN A 190 -28.76 -9.29 -17.46
N HIS A 191 -29.12 -8.93 -16.23
CA HIS A 191 -29.09 -7.54 -15.77
C HIS A 191 -27.66 -6.99 -15.76
N LEU A 192 -26.70 -7.73 -15.21
CA LEU A 192 -25.28 -7.37 -15.27
C LEU A 192 -24.75 -7.29 -16.71
N SER A 193 -25.23 -8.15 -17.61
CA SER A 193 -24.81 -8.10 -19.01
C SER A 193 -25.33 -6.88 -19.77
N SER A 194 -26.51 -6.36 -19.40
CA SER A 194 -27.17 -5.25 -20.09
C SER A 194 -26.54 -3.88 -19.83
N ILE A 195 -25.71 -3.73 -18.79
CA ILE A 195 -25.05 -2.46 -18.46
C ILE A 195 -23.77 -2.19 -19.26
N GLY A 196 -23.24 -3.20 -19.93
CA GLY A 196 -22.00 -3.09 -20.69
C GLY A 196 -22.15 -2.11 -21.86
N ASN A 197 -21.12 -1.29 -22.12
CA ASN A 197 -21.06 -0.52 -23.37
C ASN A 197 -21.06 -1.45 -24.60
N TYR A 198 -20.46 -2.63 -24.44
CA TYR A 198 -20.44 -3.71 -25.42
C TYR A 198 -20.78 -5.01 -24.70
N THR A 199 -21.76 -5.74 -25.24
CA THR A 199 -22.20 -7.02 -24.66
C THR A 199 -22.13 -8.10 -25.72
N TYR A 200 -21.41 -9.17 -25.38
CA TYR A 200 -21.24 -10.35 -26.23
C TYR A 200 -21.92 -11.54 -25.58
N ARG A 201 -22.72 -12.26 -26.36
CA ARG A 201 -23.33 -13.52 -25.94
C ARG A 201 -22.51 -14.68 -26.47
N ILE A 202 -22.14 -15.61 -25.60
CA ILE A 202 -21.38 -16.80 -25.97
C ILE A 202 -22.30 -18.02 -25.83
N GLU A 203 -22.42 -18.80 -26.90
CA GLU A 203 -23.21 -20.03 -26.94
C GLU A 203 -22.38 -21.21 -27.44
N LYS A 204 -22.75 -22.43 -27.02
CA LYS A 204 -22.08 -23.65 -27.45
C LYS A 204 -22.92 -24.37 -28.50
N HIS A 205 -22.38 -24.50 -29.71
CA HIS A 205 -22.99 -25.20 -30.83
C HIS A 205 -22.04 -26.31 -31.32
N ASN A 206 -22.49 -27.57 -31.27
CA ASN A 206 -21.71 -28.74 -31.69
C ASN A 206 -20.28 -28.79 -31.09
N GLY A 207 -20.15 -28.45 -29.81
CA GLY A 207 -18.86 -28.46 -29.10
C GLY A 207 -17.96 -27.24 -29.35
N LYS A 208 -18.39 -26.28 -30.18
CA LYS A 208 -17.65 -25.03 -30.44
C LYS A 208 -18.35 -23.84 -29.79
N SER A 209 -17.58 -22.94 -29.20
CA SER A 209 -18.10 -21.67 -28.70
C SER A 209 -18.30 -20.70 -29.86
N ILE A 210 -19.50 -20.16 -29.98
CA ILE A 210 -19.88 -19.13 -30.96
C ILE A 210 -20.16 -17.85 -30.19
N VAL A 211 -19.64 -16.72 -30.69
CA VAL A 211 -19.80 -15.40 -30.08
C VAL A 211 -20.70 -14.54 -30.97
N ALA A 212 -21.73 -13.92 -30.40
CA ALA A 212 -22.63 -13.00 -31.08
C ALA A 212 -22.70 -11.65 -30.33
N ASN A 213 -22.86 -10.55 -31.07
CA ASN A 213 -23.10 -9.22 -30.48
C ASN A 213 -24.55 -9.13 -30.00
N PHE A 214 -24.76 -8.69 -28.75
CA PHE A 214 -26.09 -8.56 -28.17
C PHE A 214 -26.81 -7.26 -28.64
N ASN A 215 -26.06 -6.21 -28.99
CA ASN A 215 -26.60 -4.86 -29.27
C ASN A 215 -27.08 -4.62 -30.73
N GLN A 216 -27.54 -5.64 -31.47
CA GLN A 216 -27.94 -5.49 -32.88
C GLN A 216 -29.37 -5.98 -33.23
N LEU A 217 -30.27 -6.11 -32.25
CA LEU A 217 -31.65 -6.56 -32.51
C LEU A 217 -32.74 -5.46 -32.51
N ASP A 218 -32.45 -4.23 -32.08
CA ASP A 218 -33.46 -3.16 -31.98
C ASP A 218 -33.39 -2.06 -33.09
N SER A 219 -32.72 -2.32 -34.22
CA SER A 219 -32.62 -1.33 -35.33
C SER A 219 -33.04 -1.85 -36.70
N THR A 220 -33.74 -2.98 -36.78
CA THR A 220 -34.28 -3.50 -38.05
C THR A 220 -35.76 -3.86 -37.98
N LEU A 221 -36.53 -3.16 -37.16
CA LEU A 221 -37.99 -3.17 -37.19
C LEU A 221 -38.50 -1.74 -37.35
N ASP A 222 -38.20 -1.16 -38.51
CA ASP A 222 -39.01 -0.14 -39.20
C ASP A 222 -39.44 -0.73 -40.54
#